data_AF-A0A4R7D8Z1-F1
#
_entry.id   AF-A0A4R7D8Z1-F1
#
_cell.length_a   1.000
_cell.length_b   1.000
_cell.length_c   1.000
_cell.angle_alpha   90.00
_cell.angle_beta   90.00
_cell.angle_gamma   90.00
#
_symmetry.space_group_name_H-M   'P 1'
#
loop_
_entity.id
_entity.type
_entity.pdbx_description
1 polymer ?
#
loop_
_entity_poly.entity_id
_entity_poly.type
_entity_poly.pdbx_seq_one_letter_code
_entity_poly.pdbx_strand_id
1 'polypeptide(L)' 'MNIIFFLIGCSILIALIFLGAFFWATRSGQHDDTYTPSVRILFENEIVEEKEGRDERGNAE' A
#
# COMPACT_ATOMS: atom_id res chain seq x y z
N MET A 1 9.37 25.18 -35.84
CA MET A 1 7.92 25.25 -35.55
C MET A 1 7.23 23.88 -35.49
N ASN A 2 7.57 22.91 -36.37
CA ASN A 2 6.88 21.62 -36.42
C ASN A 2 7.15 20.71 -35.20
N ILE A 3 8.37 20.78 -34.64
CA ILE A 3 8.76 19.97 -33.47
C ILE A 3 7.92 20.31 -32.22
N ILE A 4 7.43 21.54 -32.12
CA ILE A 4 6.60 22.00 -30.99
C ILE A 4 5.27 21.26 -31.00
N PHE A 5 4.64 21.08 -32.17
CA PHE A 5 3.39 20.32 -32.29
C PHE A 5 3.58 18.84 -31.93
N PHE A 6 4.72 18.25 -32.30
CA PHE A 6 5.07 16.88 -31.90
C PHE A 6 5.25 16.77 -30.37
N LEU A 7 5.96 17.72 -29.74
CA LEU A 7 6.17 17.74 -28.30
C LEU A 7 4.86 17.93 -27.52
N ILE A 8 3.96 18.77 -28.02
CA ILE A 8 2.62 18.94 -27.44
C ILE A 8 1.87 17.62 -27.46
N GLY A 9 1.83 16.93 -28.61
CA GLY A 9 1.19 15.61 -28.71
C GLY A 9 1.80 14.58 -27.77
N CYS A 10 3.13 14.53 -27.69
CA CYS A 10 3.85 13.62 -26.79
C CYS A 10 3.54 13.91 -25.31
N SER A 11 3.46 15.20 -24.92
CA SER A 11 3.13 15.59 -23.54
C SER A 11 1.71 15.17 -23.14
N ILE A 12 0.74 15.32 -24.04
CA ILE A 12 -0.64 14.90 -23.82
C ILE A 12 -0.72 13.38 -23.70
N LEU A 13 0.01 12.64 -24.56
CA LEU A 13 0.08 11.19 -24.50
C LEU A 13 0.59 10.70 -23.14
N ILE A 14 1.70 11.29 -22.66
CA ILE A 14 2.27 10.96 -21.34
C ILE A 14 1.26 11.29 -20.24
N ALA A 15 0.60 12.45 -20.29
CA ALA A 15 -0.41 12.82 -19.31
C ALA A 15 -1.59 11.82 -19.27
N LEU A 16 -2.06 11.34 -20.43
CA LEU A 16 -3.11 10.34 -20.51
C LEU A 16 -2.68 8.97 -19.97
N ILE A 17 -1.42 8.57 -20.19
CA ILE A 17 -0.87 7.35 -19.61
C ILE A 17 -0.87 7.44 -18.08
N PHE A 18 -0.38 8.54 -17.51
CA PHE A 18 -0.39 8.76 -16.07
C PHE A 18 -1.82 8.81 -15.50
N LEU A 19 -2.74 9.46 -16.21
CA LEU A 19 -4.14 9.52 -15.81
C LEU A 19 -4.81 8.12 -15.83
N GLY A 20 -4.53 7.31 -16.85
CA GLY A 20 -5.01 5.93 -16.93
C GLY A 20 -4.43 5.05 -15.82
N ALA A 21 -3.14 5.17 -15.54
CA ALA A 21 -2.49 4.49 -14.43
C ALA A 21 -3.08 4.91 -13.06
N PHE A 22 -3.40 6.20 -12.90
CA PHE A 22 -4.05 6.72 -11.70
C PHE A 22 -5.44 6.11 -11.47
N PHE A 23 -6.26 6.03 -12.51
CA PHE A 23 -7.57 5.37 -12.41
C PHE A 23 -7.45 3.86 -12.16
N TRP A 24 -6.45 3.20 -12.74
CA TRP A 24 -6.20 1.78 -12.48
C TRP A 24 -5.77 1.54 -11.02
N ALA A 25 -4.84 2.35 -10.51
CA ALA A 25 -4.37 2.26 -9.12
C ALA A 25 -5.48 2.53 -8.11
N THR A 26 -6.30 3.56 -8.34
CA THR A 26 -7.42 3.90 -7.45
C THR A 26 -8.53 2.87 -7.48
N ARG A 27 -8.76 2.20 -8.62
CA ARG A 27 -9.75 1.13 -8.76
C ARG A 27 -9.25 -0.24 -8.27
N SER A 28 -7.97 -0.39 -7.94
CA SER A 28 -7.37 -1.66 -7.50
C SER A 28 -7.85 -2.15 -6.12
N GLY A 29 -8.86 -1.54 -5.50
CA GLY A 29 -9.47 -2.00 -4.24
C GLY A 29 -8.56 -1.90 -3.01
N GLN A 30 -7.37 -1.31 -3.14
CA GLN A 30 -6.42 -1.13 -2.02
C GLN A 30 -6.98 -0.26 -0.87
N HIS A 31 -8.09 0.46 -1.11
CA HIS A 31 -8.73 1.32 -0.12
C HIS A 31 -9.83 0.62 0.70
N ASP A 32 -10.20 -0.63 0.36
CA ASP A 32 -11.33 -1.31 0.98
C ASP A 32 -11.00 -1.89 2.36
N ASP A 33 -9.73 -2.14 2.67
CA ASP A 33 -9.31 -2.66 3.98
C ASP A 33 -8.90 -1.56 4.95
N THR A 34 -9.89 -0.78 5.41
CA THR A 34 -9.69 0.24 6.45
C THR A 34 -9.87 -0.31 7.88
N TYR A 35 -10.40 -1.53 8.03
CA TYR A 35 -10.81 -2.11 9.31
C TYR A 35 -9.80 -3.11 9.89
N THR A 36 -9.29 -4.03 9.08
CA THR A 36 -8.35 -5.07 9.54
C THR A 36 -7.08 -4.51 10.16
N PRO A 37 -6.38 -3.51 9.57
CA PRO A 37 -5.17 -2.96 10.17
C PRO A 37 -5.45 -2.23 11.50
N SER A 38 -6.55 -1.47 11.58
CA SER A 38 -6.94 -0.73 12.79
C SER A 38 -7.22 -1.66 13.97
N VAL A 39 -7.88 -2.80 13.71
CA VAL A 39 -8.19 -3.80 14.73
C VAL A 39 -6.94 -4.61 15.13
N ARG A 40 -6.07 -4.95 14.17
CA ARG A 40 -4.81 -5.67 14.44
C ARG A 40 -3.92 -4.93 15.45
N ILE A 41 -3.78 -3.61 15.31
CA ILE A 41 -2.90 -2.80 16.18
C ILE A 41 -3.35 -2.82 17.65
N LEU A 42 -4.65 -2.97 17.92
CA LEU A 42 -5.18 -3.07 19.28
C LEU A 42 -4.75 -4.37 20.00
N PHE A 43 -4.58 -5.47 19.27
CA PHE A 43 -4.28 -6.79 19.83
C PHE A 43 -2.81 -7.20 19.65
N GLU A 44 -2.00 -6.40 18.97
CA GLU A 44 -0.59 -6.72 18.71
C GLU A 44 0.23 -6.82 20.01
N ASN A 45 -0.11 -6.01 21.02
CA ASN A 45 0.58 -6.04 22.31
C ASN A 45 0.34 -7.36 23.10
N GLU A 46 -0.86 -7.94 23.01
CA GLU A 46 -1.21 -9.18 23.72
C GLU A 46 -0.44 -10.39 23.15
N ILE A 47 -0.24 -10.42 21.82
CA ILE A 47 0.50 -11.48 21.13
C ILE A 47 2.00 -11.44 21.46
N VAL A 48 2.56 -10.25 21.72
CA VAL A 48 3.96 -10.07 22.10
C VAL A 48 4.20 -10.58 23.52
N GLU A 49 3.34 -10.23 24.48
CA GLU A 49 3.44 -10.71 25.86
C GLU A 49 3.32 -12.24 25.97
N GLU A 50 2.47 -12.86 25.16
CA GLU A 50 2.30 -14.31 25.15
C GLU A 50 3.53 -15.07 24.58
N LYS A 51 4.28 -14.43 23.67
CA LYS A 51 5.53 -14.98 23.12
C LYS A 51 6.70 -14.87 24.09
N GLU A 52 6.90 -13.71 24.71
CA GLU A 52 7.96 -13.55 25.73
C GLU A 52 7.75 -14.52 26.89
N GLY A 53 6.52 -14.61 27.42
CA GLY A 53 6.21 -15.51 28.53
C GLY A 53 6.29 -17.01 28.19
N ARG A 54 6.34 -17.38 26.90
CA ARG A 54 6.53 -18.77 26.44
C ARG A 54 8.02 -19.09 26.22
N ASP A 55 8.79 -18.13 25.72
CA ASP A 55 10.24 -18.29 25.51
C ASP A 55 10.98 -18.41 26.86
N GLU A 56 10.54 -17.66 27.88
CA GLU A 56 11.06 -17.76 29.25
C GLU A 56 10.73 -19.11 29.93
N ARG A 57 9.58 -19.71 29.61
CA ARG A 57 9.17 -21.01 30.16
C ARG A 57 9.75 -22.20 29.40
N GLY A 58 10.00 -22.08 28.10
CA GLY A 58 10.58 -23.13 27.26
C GLY A 58 12.10 -23.29 27.41
N ASN A 59 12.81 -22.27 27.89
CA ASN A 59 14.24 -22.32 28.17
C ASN A 59 14.56 -22.80 29.61
N ALA A 60 13.53 -23.11 30.42
CA ALA A 60 13.67 -23.57 31.79
C ALA A 60 13.48 -25.10 31.97
N GLU A 61 13.28 -25.86 30.89
CA GLU A 61 13.26 -27.33 30.88
C GLU A 61 14.56 -27.94 30.35
#